data_AF-A0A2E1JG37-F1
#
_entry.id   AF-A0A2E1JG37-F1
#
_cell.length_a   1.000
_cell.length_b   1.000
_cell.length_c   1.000
_cell.angle_alpha   90.00
_cell.angle_beta   90.00
_cell.angle_gamma   90.00
#
_symmetry.space_group_name_H-M   'P 1'
#
loop_
_entity.id
_entity.type
_entity.pdbx_description
1 polymer ?
#
loop_
_entity_poly.entity_id
_entity_poly.type
_entity_poly.pdbx_seq_one_letter_code
_entity_poly.pdbx_strand_id
1 'polypeptide(L)'
;MRSKKKADVNKFKVILGYILLFLSVILFTSFISYMYNWKVDQSSIGNLLDRSIEVENILGKIGASISHFFIYNLFGISSFILPVILFISSYYLL
;
A
#
# COMPACT_ATOMS: atom_id res chain seq x y z
N MET A 1 -13.22 21.49 29.63
CA MET A 1 -13.32 21.13 28.18
C MET A 1 -11.99 20.96 27.45
N ARG A 2 -10.96 21.80 27.68
CA ARG A 2 -9.69 21.78 26.92
C ARG A 2 -8.85 20.48 27.04
N SER A 3 -8.88 19.82 28.20
CA SER A 3 -8.15 18.57 28.46
C SER A 3 -8.69 17.38 27.65
N LYS A 4 -10.02 17.19 27.60
CA LYS A 4 -10.66 16.13 26.79
C LYS A 4 -10.32 16.26 25.31
N LYS A 5 -10.44 17.48 24.74
CA LYS A 5 -10.07 17.77 23.34
C LYS A 5 -8.61 17.41 23.02
N LYS A 6 -7.67 17.66 23.94
CA LYS A 6 -6.25 17.31 23.76
C LYS A 6 -6.02 15.79 23.78
N ALA A 7 -6.72 15.08 24.67
CA ALA A 7 -6.66 13.62 24.72
C ALA A 7 -7.24 12.96 23.46
N ASP A 8 -8.34 13.49 22.91
CA ASP A 8 -8.97 12.97 21.70
C ASP A 8 -8.08 13.17 20.46
N VAL A 9 -7.41 14.32 20.35
CA VAL A 9 -6.41 14.58 19.29
C VAL A 9 -5.23 13.60 19.39
N ASN A 10 -4.77 13.28 20.59
CA ASN A 10 -3.69 12.30 20.78
C ASN A 10 -4.12 10.89 20.37
N LYS A 11 -5.35 10.48 20.71
CA LYS A 11 -5.90 9.18 20.26
C LYS A 11 -6.01 9.10 18.75
N PHE A 12 -6.51 10.16 18.11
CA PHE A 12 -6.62 10.22 16.65
C PHE A 12 -5.25 10.11 15.97
N LYS A 13 -4.22 10.80 16.49
CA LYS A 13 -2.84 10.70 15.97
C LYS A 13 -2.32 9.26 16.01
N VAL A 14 -2.51 8.57 17.13
CA VAL A 14 -2.06 7.17 17.29
C VAL A 14 -2.79 6.25 16.30
N ILE A 15 -4.12 6.38 16.17
CA ILE A 15 -4.90 5.59 15.21
C ILE A 15 -4.41 5.85 13.78
N LEU A 16 -4.24 7.12 13.41
CA LEU A 16 -3.74 7.50 12.09
C LEU A 16 -2.32 6.95 11.86
N GLY A 17 -1.45 7.02 12.86
CA GLY A 17 -0.10 6.48 12.83
C GLY A 17 -0.08 4.99 12.49
N TYR A 18 -0.91 4.18 13.16
CA TYR A 18 -1.03 2.76 12.84
C TYR A 18 -1.62 2.50 11.45
N ILE A 19 -2.63 3.25 11.01
CA ILE A 19 -3.17 3.13 9.65
C ILE A 19 -2.08 3.35 8.60
N LEU A 20 -1.28 4.41 8.76
CA LEU A 20 -0.16 4.70 7.85
C LEU A 20 0.93 3.62 7.91
N LEU A 21 1.21 3.05 9.09
CA LEU A 21 2.17 1.97 9.26
C LEU A 21 1.76 0.74 8.44
N PHE A 22 0.54 0.26 8.65
CA PHE A 22 0.03 -0.92 7.95
C PHE A 22 -0.08 -0.67 6.45
N LEU A 23 -0.57 0.50 6.05
CA LEU A 23 -0.65 0.86 4.63
C LEU A 23 0.73 0.86 3.97
N SER A 24 1.75 1.40 4.64
CA SER A 24 3.13 1.37 4.16
C SER A 24 3.63 -0.06 3.95
N VAL A 25 3.49 -0.93 4.96
CA VAL A 25 3.96 -2.32 4.88
C VAL A 25 3.24 -3.09 3.78
N ILE A 26 1.92 -2.91 3.65
CA ILE A 26 1.07 -3.52 2.62
C ILE A 26 1.57 -3.10 1.23
N LEU A 27 1.74 -1.80 0.99
CA LEU A 27 2.20 -1.28 -0.30
C LEU A 27 3.62 -1.76 -0.62
N PHE A 28 4.54 -1.69 0.33
CA PHE A 28 5.92 -2.11 0.16
C PHE A 28 6.02 -3.59 -0.21
N THR A 29 5.31 -4.44 0.53
CA THR A 29 5.24 -5.90 0.26
C THR A 29 4.65 -6.18 -1.11
N SER A 30 3.60 -5.46 -1.50
CA SER A 30 2.98 -5.61 -2.82
C SER A 30 3.91 -5.21 -3.95
N PHE A 31 4.61 -4.08 -3.80
CA PHE A 31 5.54 -3.57 -4.79
C PHE A 31 6.73 -4.52 -4.98
N ILE A 32 7.30 -5.03 -3.88
CA ILE A 32 8.35 -6.06 -3.94
C ILE A 32 7.84 -7.29 -4.70
N SER A 33 6.67 -7.81 -4.31
CA SER A 33 6.08 -8.98 -4.95
C SER A 33 5.82 -8.76 -6.44
N TYR A 34 5.37 -7.57 -6.83
CA TYR A 34 5.18 -7.21 -8.24
C TYR A 34 6.49 -7.19 -9.03
N MET A 35 7.62 -6.79 -8.44
CA MET A 35 8.90 -6.79 -9.16
C MET A 35 9.40 -8.18 -9.57
N TYR A 36 8.97 -9.22 -8.87
CA TYR A 36 9.23 -10.60 -9.28
C TYR A 36 8.19 -11.12 -10.28
N ASN A 37 6.91 -10.75 -10.10
CA ASN A 37 5.79 -11.43 -10.77
C ASN A 37 5.14 -10.60 -11.90
N TRP A 38 5.63 -9.39 -12.22
CA TRP A 38 5.02 -8.47 -13.20
C TRP A 38 4.93 -9.03 -14.63
N LYS A 39 5.79 -10.00 -14.99
CA LYS A 39 5.83 -10.61 -16.32
C LYS A 39 4.77 -11.68 -16.54
N VAL A 40 4.28 -12.28 -15.44
CA VAL A 40 3.59 -13.56 -15.53
C VAL A 40 2.21 -13.43 -16.17
N ASP A 41 1.59 -12.24 -16.24
CA ASP A 41 0.24 -12.19 -16.80
C ASP A 41 -0.29 -10.79 -17.19
N GLN A 42 0.17 -10.20 -18.30
CA GLN A 42 -0.41 -8.94 -18.80
C GLN A 42 -1.85 -9.08 -19.34
N SER A 43 -2.23 -10.26 -19.84
CA SER A 43 -3.59 -10.59 -20.30
C SER A 43 -4.64 -10.59 -19.18
N SER A 44 -4.18 -10.74 -17.95
CA SER A 44 -4.98 -10.87 -16.74
C SER A 44 -5.28 -9.52 -16.07
N ILE A 45 -4.62 -8.45 -16.54
CA ILE A 45 -4.68 -7.10 -15.97
C ILE A 45 -5.89 -6.36 -16.56
N GLY A 46 -7.00 -6.43 -15.85
CA GLY A 46 -8.26 -5.77 -16.22
C GLY A 46 -9.48 -6.43 -15.60
N ASN A 47 -9.37 -7.74 -15.33
CA ASN A 47 -10.45 -8.54 -14.77
C ASN A 47 -10.26 -8.75 -13.25
N LEU A 48 -10.38 -7.66 -12.49
CA LEU A 48 -10.25 -7.68 -11.02
C LEU A 48 -11.26 -8.63 -10.36
N LEU A 49 -12.44 -8.80 -10.96
CA LEU A 49 -13.54 -9.62 -10.44
C LEU A 49 -13.51 -11.09 -10.91
N ASP A 50 -12.71 -11.43 -11.92
CA ASP A 50 -12.72 -12.77 -12.52
C ASP A 50 -11.83 -13.74 -11.73
N ARG A 51 -12.41 -14.50 -10.80
CA ARG A 51 -11.64 -15.40 -9.93
C ARG A 51 -10.91 -16.55 -10.65
N SER A 52 -11.14 -16.77 -11.95
CA SER A 52 -10.39 -17.76 -12.73
C SER A 52 -8.94 -17.37 -13.01
N ILE A 53 -8.64 -16.07 -12.88
CA ILE A 53 -7.32 -15.51 -13.12
C ILE A 53 -6.50 -15.56 -11.82
N GLU A 54 -5.47 -16.40 -11.81
CA GLU A 54 -4.52 -16.52 -10.71
C GLU A 54 -3.49 -15.39 -10.77
N VAL A 55 -3.15 -14.81 -9.63
CA VAL A 55 -2.16 -13.73 -9.55
C VAL A 55 -1.21 -14.01 -8.40
N GLU A 56 0.09 -13.99 -8.68
CA GLU A 56 1.14 -14.36 -7.73
C GLU A 56 1.54 -13.22 -6.78
N ASN A 57 0.87 -12.07 -6.80
CA ASN A 57 1.16 -11.02 -5.83
C ASN A 57 0.74 -11.48 -4.43
N ILE A 58 1.56 -11.22 -3.40
CA ILE A 58 1.27 -11.65 -2.01
C ILE A 58 -0.10 -11.16 -1.52
N LEU A 59 -0.54 -9.97 -1.98
CA LEU A 59 -1.86 -9.41 -1.67
C LEU A 59 -2.93 -9.74 -2.71
N GLY A 60 -2.68 -10.76 -3.54
CA GLY A 60 -3.51 -11.16 -4.66
C GLY A 60 -3.73 -10.03 -5.66
N LYS A 61 -4.92 -10.02 -6.28
CA LYS A 61 -5.26 -9.10 -7.37
C LYS A 61 -5.24 -7.62 -6.97
N ILE A 62 -5.63 -7.30 -5.74
CA ILE A 62 -5.63 -5.92 -5.24
C ILE A 62 -4.20 -5.39 -5.23
N GLY A 63 -3.28 -6.16 -4.65
CA GLY A 63 -1.86 -5.80 -4.65
C GLY A 63 -1.27 -5.67 -6.04
N ALA A 64 -1.57 -6.65 -6.91
CA ALA A 64 -1.12 -6.61 -8.30
C ALA A 64 -1.65 -5.38 -9.04
N SER A 65 -2.93 -5.02 -8.87
CA SER A 65 -3.53 -3.85 -9.51
C SER A 65 -2.94 -2.54 -9.01
N ILE A 66 -2.75 -2.40 -7.69
CA ILE A 66 -2.13 -1.20 -7.09
C ILE A 66 -0.68 -1.08 -7.56
N SER A 67 0.07 -2.19 -7.50
CA SER A 67 1.47 -2.23 -7.95
C SER A 67 1.60 -1.92 -9.44
N HIS A 68 0.74 -2.50 -10.28
CA HIS A 68 0.71 -2.21 -11.71
C HIS A 68 0.40 -0.73 -11.98
N PHE A 69 -0.57 -0.15 -11.28
CA PHE A 69 -0.89 1.27 -11.41
C PHE A 69 0.31 2.17 -11.05
N PHE A 70 0.92 1.97 -9.89
CA PHE A 70 2.04 2.82 -9.46
C PHE A 70 3.34 2.54 -10.19
N ILE A 71 3.71 1.28 -10.37
CA ILE A 71 5.02 0.90 -10.92
C ILE A 71 4.99 0.88 -12.45
N TYR A 72 3.97 0.28 -13.08
CA TYR A 72 3.96 0.14 -14.53
C TYR A 72 3.40 1.38 -15.24
N ASN A 73 2.28 1.93 -14.76
CA ASN A 73 1.62 3.06 -15.44
C ASN A 73 2.14 4.45 -15.00
N LEU A 74 2.71 4.58 -13.81
CA LEU A 74 3.14 5.87 -13.25
C LEU A 74 4.67 5.97 -13.13
N PHE A 75 5.20 5.89 -11.91
CA PHE A 75 6.54 6.40 -11.58
C PHE A 75 7.64 5.34 -11.71
N GLY A 76 7.33 4.13 -12.19
CA GLY A 76 8.33 3.07 -12.25
C GLY A 76 8.73 2.59 -10.87
N ILE A 77 10.00 2.19 -10.76
CA ILE A 77 10.62 1.80 -9.49
C ILE A 77 10.66 2.93 -8.46
N SER A 78 10.56 4.19 -8.89
CA SER A 78 10.50 5.34 -7.98
C SER A 78 9.24 5.34 -7.11
N SER A 79 8.21 4.57 -7.46
CA SER A 79 6.99 4.40 -6.66
C SER A 79 7.25 3.88 -5.24
N PHE A 80 8.39 3.23 -4.99
CA PHE A 80 8.81 2.82 -3.64
C PHE A 80 8.99 3.99 -2.66
N ILE A 81 9.12 5.23 -3.15
CA ILE A 81 9.15 6.40 -2.27
C ILE A 81 7.84 6.58 -1.49
N LEU A 82 6.70 6.14 -2.04
CA LEU A 82 5.39 6.28 -1.41
C LEU A 82 5.28 5.49 -0.09
N PRO A 83 5.51 4.16 -0.05
CA PRO A 83 5.52 3.42 1.21
C PRO A 83 6.57 3.95 2.20
N VAL A 84 7.73 4.46 1.73
CA VAL A 84 8.75 5.07 2.61
C VAL A 84 8.22 6.35 3.29
N ILE A 85 7.58 7.25 2.54
CA ILE A 85 6.99 8.48 3.10
C ILE A 85 5.88 8.13 4.11
N LEU A 86 5.05 7.14 3.81
CA LEU A 86 4.00 6.67 4.72
C LEU A 86 4.60 6.09 6.01
N PHE A 87 5.69 5.33 5.91
CA PHE A 87 6.39 4.78 7.07
C PHE A 87 6.97 5.88 7.97
N ILE A 88 7.68 6.84 7.37
CA ILE A 88 8.24 7.98 8.10
C ILE A 88 7.12 8.81 8.76
N SER A 89 6.03 9.07 8.03
CA SER A 89 4.88 9.80 8.57
C SER A 89 4.24 9.07 9.76
N SER A 90 4.14 7.73 9.67
CA SER A 90 3.68 6.90 10.79
C SER A 90 4.59 7.02 12.00
N TYR A 91 5.91 6.93 11.81
CA TYR A 91 6.91 7.04 12.88
C TYR A 91 6.81 8.36 13.65
N TYR A 92 6.47 9.47 12.98
CA TYR A 92 6.27 10.76 13.67
C TYR A 92 4.92 10.91 14.37
N LEU A 93 3.93 10.07 14.07
CA LEU A 93 2.59 10.13 14.67
C LEU A 93 2.42 9.19 15.87
N LEU A 94 3.18 8.09 15.90
CA LEU A 94 3.21 7.10 16.98
C LEU A 94 4.20 7.51 18.08
#